data_AF-A0A7K6THI3-F1
#
_entry.id   AF-A0A7K6THI3-F1
#
_cell.length_a   1.000
_cell.length_b   1.000
_cell.length_c   1.000
_cell.angle_alpha   90.00
_cell.angle_beta   90.00
_cell.angle_gamma   90.00
#
_symmetry.space_group_name_H-M   'P 1'
#
loop_
_entity.id
_entity.type
_entity.pdbx_description
1 polymer ?
#
loop_
_entity_poly.entity_id
_entity_poly.type
_entity_poly.pdbx_seq_one_letter_code
_entity_poly.pdbx_strand_id
1 'polypeptide(L)'
;RQDDVLVGAPLYLARCPDGQRSELGRLYLYLGGGQRPLAGPPQTLTGTHPYGRFAAAIASLGDLDKDGYGVPGCGTHWALMSPYVAVGAPLGGDGGGGQVLIFRGQSEGLSPLPTQRLGSPFPGPAAFGFALRGATDLDGNGYPDLLVGAYGVAKVAVYRGQPVVVARTQLSVPDGLNPEILACVLPGSGTRVSW
;
A
#
# COMPACT_ATOMS: atom_id res chain seq x y z
N ARG A 1 18.83 4.75 15.78
CA ARG A 1 17.71 4.71 14.81
C ARG A 1 16.54 5.40 15.48
N GLN A 2 15.88 6.34 14.81
CA GLN A 2 14.75 7.09 15.37
C GLN A 2 13.49 6.68 14.61
N ASP A 3 12.38 6.65 15.31
CA ASP A 3 11.08 6.34 14.72
C ASP A 3 10.54 7.56 13.99
N ASP A 4 9.78 7.32 12.92
CA ASP A 4 9.02 8.35 12.22
C ASP A 4 7.69 8.61 12.93
N VAL A 5 7.18 9.84 12.82
CA VAL A 5 5.92 10.25 13.47
C VAL A 5 4.85 10.50 12.41
N LEU A 6 3.69 9.86 12.61
CA LEU A 6 2.49 10.07 11.80
C LEU A 6 1.44 10.81 12.61
N VAL A 7 0.87 11.87 12.05
CA VAL A 7 -0.17 12.69 12.67
C VAL A 7 -1.37 12.79 11.75
N GLY A 8 -2.54 12.38 12.26
CA GLY A 8 -3.81 12.52 11.58
C GLY A 8 -4.51 13.83 11.92
N ALA A 9 -5.02 14.52 10.91
CA ALA A 9 -5.86 15.71 11.03
C ALA A 9 -7.15 15.49 10.22
N PRO A 10 -8.09 14.67 10.73
CA PRO A 10 -9.28 14.25 9.98
C PRO A 10 -10.22 15.39 9.60
N LEU A 11 -10.19 16.51 10.35
CA LEU A 11 -11.00 17.70 10.09
C LEU A 11 -10.28 18.75 9.22
N TYR A 12 -9.15 18.40 8.60
CA TYR A 12 -8.41 19.32 7.76
C TYR A 12 -9.24 19.78 6.56
N LEU A 13 -9.35 21.10 6.40
CA LEU A 13 -10.01 21.77 5.28
C LEU A 13 -9.01 22.03 4.16
N ALA A 14 -9.19 21.37 3.02
CA ALA A 14 -8.41 21.61 1.81
C ALA A 14 -9.14 22.61 0.90
N ARG A 15 -8.36 23.41 0.16
CA ARG A 15 -8.90 24.28 -0.88
C ARG A 15 -9.05 23.49 -2.18
N CYS A 16 -10.26 23.42 -2.70
CA CYS A 16 -10.57 22.76 -3.96
C CYS A 16 -10.23 23.69 -5.16
N PRO A 17 -10.08 23.15 -6.39
CA PRO A 17 -9.76 23.95 -7.58
C PRO A 17 -10.77 25.06 -7.89
N ASP A 18 -12.03 24.87 -7.48
CA ASP A 18 -13.12 25.85 -7.56
C ASP A 18 -13.02 27.00 -6.54
N GLY A 19 -11.98 26.99 -5.69
CA GLY A 19 -11.73 27.98 -4.65
C GLY A 19 -12.49 27.73 -3.34
N GLN A 20 -13.42 26.77 -3.30
CA GLN A 20 -14.16 26.39 -2.09
C GLN A 20 -13.28 25.59 -1.14
N ARG A 21 -13.69 25.53 0.14
CA ARG A 21 -13.03 24.70 1.16
C ARG A 21 -13.87 23.47 1.43
N SER A 22 -13.23 22.31 1.44
CA SER A 22 -13.88 21.03 1.75
C SER A 22 -13.09 20.30 2.82
N GLU A 23 -13.78 19.68 3.78
CA GLU A 23 -13.16 18.78 4.76
C GLU A 23 -12.70 17.52 4.03
N LEU A 24 -11.39 17.36 3.85
CA LEU A 24 -10.84 16.17 3.21
C LEU A 24 -10.06 15.30 4.19
N GLY A 25 -9.60 15.88 5.30
CA GLY A 25 -8.68 15.23 6.21
C GLY A 25 -7.25 15.17 5.65
N ARG A 26 -6.26 15.08 6.54
CA ARG A 26 -4.85 15.06 6.16
C ARG A 26 -4.03 14.17 7.08
N LEU A 27 -3.08 13.45 6.49
CA LEU A 27 -2.02 12.75 7.18
C LEU A 27 -0.72 13.54 7.02
N TYR A 28 0.01 13.70 8.12
CA TYR A 28 1.35 14.28 8.14
C TYR A 28 2.34 13.19 8.54
N LEU A 29 3.43 13.06 7.80
CA LEU A 29 4.57 12.21 8.12
C LEU A 29 5.78 13.09 8.40
N TYR A 30 6.34 12.93 9.59
CA TYR A 30 7.59 13.56 10.01
C TYR A 30 8.66 12.47 10.13
N LEU A 31 9.67 12.54 9.29
CA LEU A 31 10.77 11.57 9.28
C LEU A 31 11.74 11.85 10.44
N GLY A 32 12.14 10.79 11.15
CA GLY A 32 13.06 10.80 12.30
C GLY A 32 14.54 11.02 11.93
N GLY A 33 14.85 11.74 10.86
CA GLY A 33 16.21 11.85 10.34
C GLY A 33 17.16 12.76 11.15
N GLY A 34 18.34 12.24 11.51
CA GLY A 34 19.54 13.04 11.82
C GLY A 34 19.68 13.59 13.25
N GLN A 35 20.51 14.64 13.41
CA GLN A 35 20.79 15.32 14.69
C GLN A 35 19.62 16.20 15.18
N ARG A 36 18.64 16.47 14.30
CA ARG A 36 17.40 17.22 14.61
C ARG A 36 16.19 16.48 14.04
N PRO A 37 15.69 15.45 14.76
CA PRO A 37 14.42 14.81 14.43
C PRO A 37 13.32 15.83 14.15
N LEU A 38 12.47 15.57 13.16
CA LEU A 38 11.24 16.33 12.89
C LEU A 38 11.45 17.79 12.45
N ALA A 39 12.67 18.19 12.04
CA ALA A 39 12.98 19.56 11.65
C ALA A 39 12.66 19.92 10.19
N GLY A 40 12.53 18.92 9.31
CA GLY A 40 12.13 19.11 7.92
C GLY A 40 10.61 19.30 7.76
N PRO A 41 10.15 19.88 6.64
CA PRO A 41 8.73 19.94 6.34
C PRO A 41 8.15 18.52 6.25
N PRO A 42 6.98 18.25 6.85
CA PRO A 42 6.39 16.92 6.79
C PRO A 42 5.92 16.60 5.37
N GLN A 43 6.01 15.34 4.99
CA GLN A 43 5.23 14.84 3.86
C GLN A 43 3.75 14.88 4.24
N THR A 44 2.89 15.30 3.29
CA THR A 44 1.44 15.35 3.53
C THR A 44 0.68 14.53 2.50
N LEU A 45 -0.30 13.77 2.99
CA LEU A 45 -1.28 13.07 2.16
C LEU A 45 -2.66 13.60 2.52
N THR A 46 -3.47 13.98 1.53
CA THR A 46 -4.81 14.56 1.75
C THR A 46 -5.86 13.56 1.26
N GLY A 47 -6.96 13.45 2.01
CA GLY A 47 -8.08 12.60 1.60
C GLY A 47 -8.72 13.09 0.31
N THR A 48 -9.48 12.20 -0.34
CA THR A 48 -10.14 12.49 -1.61
C THR A 48 -11.65 12.66 -1.50
N HIS A 49 -12.24 12.24 -0.37
CA HIS A 49 -13.68 12.26 -0.16
C HIS A 49 -14.06 13.40 0.81
N PRO A 50 -14.91 14.35 0.39
CA PRO A 50 -15.49 15.35 1.28
C PRO A 50 -16.14 14.71 2.50
N TYR A 51 -15.84 15.25 3.68
CA TYR A 51 -16.30 14.80 5.00
C TYR A 51 -15.92 13.35 5.34
N GLY A 52 -14.99 12.76 4.57
CA GLY A 52 -14.58 11.36 4.74
C GLY A 52 -13.73 11.09 5.98
N ARG A 53 -13.28 12.16 6.66
CA ARG A 53 -12.41 12.10 7.85
C ARG A 53 -11.15 11.26 7.63
N PHE A 54 -10.46 11.49 6.52
CA PHE A 54 -9.22 10.78 6.22
C PHE A 54 -8.18 10.97 7.33
N ALA A 55 -7.49 9.89 7.69
CA ALA A 55 -6.55 9.83 8.81
C ALA A 55 -7.20 10.01 10.19
N ALA A 56 -8.46 9.56 10.35
CA ALA A 56 -9.10 9.45 11.66
C ALA A 56 -8.51 8.33 12.52
N ALA A 57 -8.01 7.27 11.89
CA ALA A 57 -7.28 6.18 12.53
C ALA A 57 -6.05 5.84 11.69
N ILE A 58 -4.96 5.49 12.36
CA ILE A 58 -3.69 5.13 11.73
C ILE A 58 -3.17 3.89 12.44
N ALA A 59 -2.75 2.88 11.69
CA ALA A 59 -2.11 1.69 12.24
C ALA A 59 -0.88 1.31 11.40
N SER A 60 0.21 0.97 12.09
CA SER A 60 1.34 0.30 11.45
C SER A 60 0.96 -1.14 11.12
N LEU A 61 1.34 -1.59 9.93
CA LEU A 61 1.16 -2.97 9.47
C LEU A 61 2.47 -3.76 9.45
N GLY A 62 3.61 -3.11 9.67
CA GLY A 62 4.92 -3.72 9.45
C GLY A 62 5.18 -3.98 7.97
N ASP A 63 6.07 -4.93 7.67
CA ASP A 63 6.37 -5.34 6.30
C ASP A 63 5.32 -6.35 5.80
N LEU A 64 4.36 -5.84 5.02
CA LEU A 64 3.18 -6.59 4.59
C LEU A 64 3.44 -7.51 3.39
N ASP A 65 4.35 -7.13 2.50
CA ASP A 65 4.72 -7.95 1.33
C ASP A 65 5.98 -8.78 1.57
N LYS A 66 6.66 -8.57 2.71
CA LYS A 66 7.97 -9.18 3.01
C LYS A 66 8.95 -8.94 1.88
N ASP A 67 8.87 -7.75 1.28
CA ASP A 67 9.79 -7.34 0.22
C ASP A 67 11.22 -7.16 0.72
N GLY A 68 11.41 -7.22 2.04
CA GLY A 68 12.68 -7.14 2.71
C GLY A 68 13.80 -7.73 1.86
N TYR A 69 14.74 -6.86 1.49
CA TYR A 69 16.02 -7.16 0.84
C TYR A 69 16.94 -8.09 1.69
N GLY A 70 16.36 -8.97 2.50
CA GLY A 70 17.02 -9.95 3.35
C GLY A 70 16.67 -11.34 2.88
N VAL A 71 17.60 -11.94 2.15
CA VAL A 71 17.63 -13.37 1.81
C VAL A 71 17.31 -14.21 3.06
N PRO A 72 16.48 -15.25 2.99
CA PRO A 72 16.17 -16.09 4.14
C PRO A 72 17.45 -16.75 4.68
N GLY A 73 17.74 -16.59 5.98
CA GLY A 73 18.85 -17.26 6.67
C GLY A 73 19.93 -16.34 7.26
N CYS A 74 20.00 -15.08 6.84
CA CYS A 74 20.87 -14.09 7.49
C CYS A 74 20.03 -13.25 8.47
N GLY A 75 20.11 -13.57 9.76
CA GLY A 75 19.74 -12.62 10.80
C GLY A 75 20.48 -11.31 10.55
N THR A 76 19.80 -10.18 10.80
CA THR A 76 20.28 -8.79 10.69
C THR A 76 20.09 -8.08 9.33
N HIS A 77 18.89 -7.55 9.07
CA HIS A 77 18.68 -6.11 8.83
C HIS A 77 17.18 -5.74 8.74
N TRP A 78 16.50 -5.59 9.89
CA TRP A 78 15.20 -4.92 10.04
C TRP A 78 15.23 -3.42 9.63
N ALA A 79 16.38 -2.93 9.19
CA ALA A 79 16.66 -1.57 8.74
C ALA A 79 16.28 -1.27 7.30
N LEU A 80 16.01 -2.30 6.49
CA LEU A 80 15.62 -2.16 5.08
C LEU A 80 14.16 -2.60 4.82
N MET A 81 13.40 -2.91 5.88
CA MET A 81 11.97 -3.22 5.76
C MET A 81 11.19 -1.94 5.49
N SER A 82 10.38 -1.96 4.43
CA SER A 82 9.46 -0.87 4.08
C SER A 82 8.17 -1.05 4.87
N PRO A 83 7.89 -0.25 5.92
CA PRO A 83 6.69 -0.45 6.71
C PRO A 83 5.46 -0.02 5.88
N TYR A 84 4.40 -0.81 5.96
CA TYR A 84 3.09 -0.46 5.48
C TYR A 84 2.30 0.22 6.59
N VAL A 85 1.44 1.16 6.21
CA VAL A 85 0.56 1.91 7.11
C VAL A 85 -0.87 1.84 6.60
N ALA A 86 -1.79 1.46 7.48
CA ALA A 86 -3.23 1.54 7.25
C ALA A 86 -3.76 2.88 7.76
N VAL A 87 -4.53 3.57 6.93
CA VAL A 87 -5.13 4.87 7.25
C VAL A 87 -6.63 4.81 7.03
N GLY A 88 -7.39 5.06 8.09
CA GLY A 88 -8.85 5.00 8.10
C GLY A 88 -9.48 6.31 7.62
N ALA A 89 -10.56 6.18 6.84
CA ALA A 89 -11.48 7.24 6.47
C ALA A 89 -12.91 6.74 6.70
N PRO A 90 -13.40 6.76 7.96
CA PRO A 90 -14.61 6.06 8.36
C PRO A 90 -15.89 6.58 7.69
N LEU A 91 -15.88 7.80 7.17
CA LEU A 91 -17.04 8.38 6.47
C LEU A 91 -16.78 8.53 4.96
N GLY A 92 -15.64 8.06 4.48
CA GLY A 92 -15.27 8.10 3.07
C GLY A 92 -15.71 6.85 2.32
N GLY A 93 -15.19 6.70 1.09
CA GLY A 93 -15.50 5.58 0.20
C GLY A 93 -16.84 5.75 -0.52
N ASP A 94 -17.05 4.91 -1.52
CA ASP A 94 -18.27 4.93 -2.32
C ASP A 94 -19.49 4.62 -1.42
N GLY A 95 -20.45 5.55 -1.39
CA GLY A 95 -21.64 5.43 -0.55
C GLY A 95 -21.45 5.75 0.94
N GLY A 96 -20.27 6.24 1.36
CA GLY A 96 -20.03 6.73 2.74
C GLY A 96 -20.00 5.65 3.83
N GLY A 97 -19.83 4.37 3.45
CA GLY A 97 -19.73 3.25 4.38
C GLY A 97 -18.41 3.21 5.17
N GLY A 98 -17.42 4.00 4.75
CA GLY A 98 -16.06 4.00 5.29
C GLY A 98 -15.10 3.17 4.44
N GLN A 99 -13.83 3.54 4.50
CA GLN A 99 -12.74 2.87 3.80
C GLN A 99 -11.43 2.91 4.59
N VAL A 100 -10.52 2.01 4.25
CA VAL A 100 -9.14 1.97 4.73
C VAL A 100 -8.19 1.99 3.55
N LEU A 101 -7.20 2.86 3.61
CA LEU A 101 -6.19 3.08 2.58
C LEU A 101 -4.85 2.51 3.09
N ILE A 102 -4.22 1.66 2.31
CA ILE A 102 -2.93 1.05 2.63
C ILE A 102 -1.83 1.78 1.87
N PHE A 103 -0.87 2.34 2.60
CA PHE A 103 0.28 3.05 2.04
C PHE A 103 1.55 2.28 2.33
N ARG A 104 2.38 2.09 1.30
CA ARG A 104 3.70 1.49 1.40
C ARG A 104 4.73 2.55 1.78
N GLY A 105 5.62 2.24 2.73
CA GLY A 105 6.82 3.04 3.01
C GLY A 105 7.87 2.88 1.91
N GLN A 106 8.66 3.93 1.68
CA GLN A 106 9.76 4.00 0.75
C GLN A 106 10.91 4.79 1.39
N SER A 107 12.07 4.82 0.75
CA SER A 107 13.28 5.49 1.29
C SER A 107 13.08 6.96 1.68
N GLU A 108 12.13 7.65 1.03
CA GLU A 108 11.85 9.08 1.22
C GLU A 108 10.51 9.36 1.94
N GLY A 109 9.85 8.34 2.51
CA GLY A 109 8.58 8.51 3.23
C GLY A 109 7.52 7.49 2.82
N LEU A 110 6.26 7.90 2.73
CA LEU A 110 5.17 7.04 2.24
C LEU A 110 4.98 7.23 0.72
N SER A 111 4.54 6.17 0.04
CA SER A 111 4.04 6.28 -1.34
C SER A 111 2.90 7.31 -1.40
N PRO A 112 2.89 8.23 -2.39
CA PRO A 112 1.81 9.22 -2.51
C PRO A 112 0.46 8.60 -2.87
N LEU A 113 0.47 7.39 -3.44
CA LEU A 113 -0.72 6.63 -3.80
C LEU A 113 -0.84 5.38 -2.91
N PRO A 114 -2.07 5.05 -2.45
CA PRO A 114 -2.29 3.83 -1.70
C PRO A 114 -2.07 2.62 -2.61
N THR A 115 -1.38 1.59 -2.11
CA THR A 115 -1.20 0.31 -2.81
C THR A 115 -2.47 -0.52 -2.81
N GLN A 116 -3.32 -0.34 -1.81
CA GLN A 116 -4.60 -1.04 -1.70
C GLN A 116 -5.67 -0.14 -1.05
N ARG A 117 -6.92 -0.33 -1.48
CA ARG A 117 -8.10 0.31 -0.90
C ARG A 117 -9.07 -0.76 -0.44
N LEU A 118 -9.46 -0.71 0.83
CA LEU A 118 -10.44 -1.61 1.42
C LEU A 118 -11.72 -0.80 1.69
N GLY A 119 -12.77 -1.06 0.92
CA GLY A 119 -14.10 -0.51 1.19
C GLY A 119 -14.83 -1.32 2.26
N SER A 120 -15.81 -0.71 2.92
CA SER A 120 -16.69 -1.43 3.86
C SER A 120 -17.33 -2.65 3.18
N PRO A 121 -17.14 -3.87 3.72
CA PRO A 121 -17.88 -5.05 3.27
C PRO A 121 -19.30 -5.10 3.86
N PHE A 122 -19.66 -4.15 4.73
CA PHE A 122 -20.93 -4.12 5.42
C PHE A 122 -21.88 -3.07 4.80
N PRO A 123 -23.18 -3.36 4.74
CA PRO A 123 -24.17 -2.41 4.23
C PRO A 123 -24.37 -1.23 5.19
N GLY A 124 -24.73 -0.07 4.62
CA GLY A 124 -25.05 1.14 5.37
C GLY A 124 -23.84 1.95 5.84
N PRO A 125 -24.04 2.99 6.67
CA PRO A 125 -22.98 3.85 7.19
C PRO A 125 -22.19 3.10 8.29
N ALA A 126 -21.37 2.14 7.88
CA ALA A 126 -20.68 1.22 8.77
C ALA A 126 -19.60 1.88 9.64
N ALA A 127 -19.17 3.08 9.28
CA ALA A 127 -18.03 3.76 9.89
C ALA A 127 -16.75 2.89 9.82
N PHE A 128 -16.60 2.13 8.73
CA PHE A 128 -15.53 1.17 8.53
C PHE A 128 -14.18 1.88 8.45
N GLY A 129 -13.23 1.47 9.28
CA GLY A 129 -11.91 2.12 9.36
C GLY A 129 -11.80 3.13 10.50
N PHE A 130 -12.80 3.24 11.38
CA PHE A 130 -12.73 4.09 12.56
C PHE A 130 -11.71 3.60 13.60
N ALA A 131 -11.50 2.28 13.68
CA ALA A 131 -10.50 1.66 14.53
C ALA A 131 -9.69 0.66 13.71
N LEU A 132 -8.37 0.66 13.89
CA LEU A 132 -7.44 -0.16 13.14
C LEU A 132 -6.42 -0.80 14.07
N ARG A 133 -6.08 -2.05 13.80
CA ARG A 133 -4.95 -2.74 14.44
C ARG A 133 -4.32 -3.71 13.45
N GLY A 134 -3.01 -3.62 13.23
CA GLY A 134 -2.29 -4.58 12.40
C GLY A 134 -0.95 -4.97 13.03
N ALA A 135 0.00 -5.35 12.17
CA ALA A 135 1.36 -5.79 12.53
C ALA A 135 1.38 -7.05 13.41
N THR A 136 0.38 -7.93 13.27
CA THR A 136 0.33 -9.22 13.97
C THR A 136 -0.21 -10.26 13.00
N ASP A 137 0.50 -11.37 12.87
CA ASP A 137 0.08 -12.55 12.13
C ASP A 137 -0.84 -13.39 13.03
N LEU A 138 -2.10 -13.55 12.63
CA LEU A 138 -3.12 -14.26 13.41
C LEU A 138 -3.29 -15.72 12.95
N ASP A 139 -2.91 -16.05 11.72
CA ASP A 139 -3.11 -17.39 11.14
C ASP A 139 -1.82 -18.20 10.98
N GLY A 140 -0.67 -17.61 11.31
CA GLY A 140 0.63 -18.27 11.32
C GLY A 140 1.23 -18.45 9.93
N ASN A 141 0.73 -17.75 8.91
CA ASN A 141 1.26 -17.84 7.55
C ASN A 141 2.55 -17.00 7.37
N GLY A 142 2.94 -16.26 8.40
CA GLY A 142 4.10 -15.41 8.49
C GLY A 142 3.84 -13.95 8.12
N TYR A 143 2.74 -13.60 7.48
CA TYR A 143 2.43 -12.24 7.02
C TYR A 143 1.52 -11.54 8.03
N PRO A 144 1.73 -10.24 8.30
CA PRO A 144 0.91 -9.52 9.25
C PRO A 144 -0.51 -9.31 8.73
N ASP A 145 -1.49 -9.45 9.62
CA ASP A 145 -2.91 -9.24 9.34
C ASP A 145 -3.37 -7.83 9.78
N LEU A 146 -4.59 -7.47 9.37
CA LEU A 146 -5.25 -6.21 9.72
C LEU A 146 -6.68 -6.45 10.25
N LEU A 147 -6.95 -5.91 11.43
CA LEU A 147 -8.29 -5.77 12.02
C LEU A 147 -8.84 -4.38 11.73
N VAL A 148 -10.08 -4.33 11.25
CA VAL A 148 -10.80 -3.09 10.95
C VAL A 148 -12.13 -3.05 11.67
N GLY A 149 -12.30 -2.07 12.56
CA GLY A 149 -13.57 -1.80 13.24
C GLY A 149 -14.55 -1.03 12.38
N ALA A 150 -15.82 -1.42 12.46
CA ALA A 150 -16.96 -0.79 11.82
C ALA A 150 -18.09 -0.62 12.85
N TYR A 151 -17.95 0.38 13.72
CA TYR A 151 -18.82 0.54 14.89
C TYR A 151 -20.27 0.88 14.51
N GLY A 152 -20.48 1.53 13.36
CA GLY A 152 -21.82 1.91 12.88
C GLY A 152 -22.74 0.72 12.62
N VAL A 153 -22.16 -0.48 12.46
CA VAL A 153 -22.89 -1.74 12.28
C VAL A 153 -22.48 -2.81 13.30
N ALA A 154 -21.78 -2.41 14.37
CA ALA A 154 -21.29 -3.31 15.44
C ALA A 154 -20.49 -4.52 14.93
N LYS A 155 -19.62 -4.33 13.93
CA LYS A 155 -18.80 -5.41 13.35
C LYS A 155 -17.31 -5.07 13.33
N VAL A 156 -16.51 -6.12 13.21
CA VAL A 156 -15.07 -6.07 12.93
C VAL A 156 -14.81 -6.95 11.72
N ALA A 157 -14.01 -6.47 10.78
CA ALA A 157 -13.49 -7.25 9.67
C ALA A 157 -12.03 -7.63 9.94
N VAL A 158 -11.65 -8.84 9.53
CA VAL A 158 -10.28 -9.35 9.61
C VAL A 158 -9.77 -9.55 8.18
N TYR A 159 -8.71 -8.86 7.82
CA TYR A 159 -8.03 -8.99 6.54
C TYR A 159 -6.72 -9.73 6.76
N ARG A 160 -6.58 -10.88 6.09
CA ARG A 160 -5.40 -11.72 6.24
C ARG A 160 -4.34 -11.36 5.21
N GLY A 161 -3.09 -11.21 5.64
CA GLY A 161 -1.93 -11.11 4.77
C GLY A 161 -1.85 -12.34 3.88
N GLN A 162 -1.46 -12.17 2.62
CA GLN A 162 -1.31 -13.29 1.68
C GLN A 162 0.16 -13.40 1.26
N PRO A 163 0.69 -14.62 1.07
CA PRO A 163 2.04 -14.80 0.56
C PRO A 163 2.29 -14.12 -0.79
N VAL A 164 3.41 -13.43 -0.90
CA VAL A 164 3.82 -12.71 -2.12
C VAL A 164 4.83 -13.57 -2.89
N VAL A 165 4.53 -13.83 -4.17
CA VAL A 165 5.38 -14.62 -5.06
C VAL A 165 6.09 -13.70 -6.05
N VAL A 166 7.42 -13.77 -6.09
CA VAL A 166 8.25 -13.03 -7.04
C VAL A 166 8.71 -13.96 -8.16
N ALA A 167 8.20 -13.75 -9.37
CA ALA A 167 8.63 -14.49 -10.56
C ALA A 167 9.70 -13.71 -11.34
N ARG A 168 10.80 -14.37 -11.71
CA ARG A 168 11.84 -13.81 -12.60
C ARG A 168 11.82 -14.59 -13.91
N THR A 169 11.62 -13.88 -15.02
CA THR A 169 11.60 -14.47 -16.36
C THR A 169 12.77 -13.94 -17.17
N GLN A 170 13.34 -14.80 -18.00
CA GLN A 170 14.35 -14.44 -18.99
C GLN A 170 13.89 -14.96 -20.34
N LEU A 171 13.90 -14.10 -21.34
CA LEU A 171 13.63 -14.45 -22.72
C LEU A 171 14.90 -14.20 -23.52
N SER A 172 15.46 -15.27 -24.07
CA SER A 172 16.59 -15.19 -25.00
C SER A 172 16.04 -15.37 -26.41
N VAL A 173 16.23 -14.35 -27.24
CA VAL A 173 15.96 -14.40 -28.68
C VAL A 173 17.24 -14.04 -29.44
N PRO A 174 17.43 -14.55 -30.66
CA PRO A 174 18.56 -14.15 -31.49
C PRO A 174 18.55 -12.63 -31.75
N ASP A 175 19.74 -12.02 -31.81
CA ASP A 175 19.89 -10.57 -32.07
C ASP A 175 19.44 -10.17 -33.48
N GLY A 176 19.33 -11.12 -34.40
CA GLY A 176 18.81 -10.92 -35.75
C GLY A 176 18.59 -12.24 -36.48
N LEU A 177 17.63 -12.23 -37.40
CA LEU A 177 17.34 -13.36 -38.29
C LEU A 177 18.04 -13.11 -39.62
N ASN A 178 18.93 -14.01 -40.03
CA ASN A 178 19.53 -13.95 -41.36
C ASN A 178 18.62 -14.66 -42.37
N PRO A 179 17.96 -13.96 -43.33
CA PRO A 179 17.07 -14.57 -44.30
C PRO A 179 17.78 -15.51 -45.29
N GLU A 180 19.11 -15.41 -45.41
CA GLU A 180 19.91 -16.31 -46.24
C GLU A 180 20.16 -17.66 -45.55
N ILE A 181 20.00 -17.74 -44.22
CA ILE A 181 20.20 -18.97 -43.44
C ILE A 181 18.85 -19.66 -43.21
N LEU A 182 18.49 -20.58 -44.11
CA LEU A 182 17.24 -21.36 -44.04
C LEU A 182 17.46 -22.70 -43.31
N ALA A 183 17.69 -22.63 -41.99
CA ALA A 183 18.07 -23.76 -41.15
C ALA A 183 16.89 -24.66 -40.72
N CYS A 184 15.65 -24.16 -40.74
CA CYS A 184 14.47 -24.93 -40.34
C CYS A 184 13.62 -25.37 -41.53
N VAL A 185 12.84 -26.45 -41.37
CA VAL A 185 11.88 -26.94 -42.37
C VAL A 185 10.47 -26.84 -41.80
N LEU A 186 9.57 -26.19 -42.53
CA LEU A 186 8.16 -26.08 -42.16
C LEU A 186 7.48 -27.45 -42.19
N PRO A 187 6.77 -27.84 -41.12
CA PRO A 187 5.98 -29.07 -41.11
C PRO A 187 4.91 -29.04 -42.21
N GLY A 188 4.82 -30.10 -43.01
CA GLY A 188 3.75 -30.30 -44.00
C GLY A 188 3.97 -29.70 -45.39
N SER A 189 4.93 -28.77 -45.59
CA SER A 189 5.22 -28.19 -46.91
C SER A 189 6.63 -28.50 -47.43
N GLY A 190 7.56 -28.92 -46.55
CA GLY A 190 8.97 -29.12 -46.90
C GLY A 190 9.74 -27.82 -47.19
N THR A 191 9.11 -26.66 -47.00
CA THR A 191 9.70 -25.35 -47.26
C THR A 191 10.75 -25.02 -46.20
N ARG A 192 11.92 -24.54 -46.61
CA ARG A 192 12.99 -24.11 -45.68
C ARG A 192 12.80 -22.64 -45.28
N VAL A 193 12.97 -22.33 -43.98
CA VAL A 193 12.76 -20.99 -43.40
C VAL A 193 13.91 -20.61 -42.46
N SER A 194 14.13 -19.30 -42.28
CA SER A 194 15.07 -18.76 -41.29
C SER A 194 14.48 -18.80 -39.88
N TRP A 195 15.37 -18.93 -38.88
CA TRP A 195 15.05 -18.95 -37.45
C TRP A 195 16.09 -18.17 -36.66
#